data_AF-A0A0F9SL85-F1
#
_entry.id   AF-A0A0F9SL85-F1
#
_cell.length_a   1.000
_cell.length_b   1.000
_cell.length_c   1.000
_cell.angle_alpha   90.00
_cell.angle_beta   90.00
_cell.angle_gamma   90.00
#
_symmetry.space_group_name_H-M   'P 1'
#
loop_
_entity.id
_entity.type
_entity.pdbx_description
1 polymer ?
#
loop_
_entity_poly.entity_id
_entity_poly.type
_entity_poly.pdbx_seq_one_letter_code
_entity_poly.pdbx_strand_id
1 'polypeptide(L)'
;MTQRSPYPRDQIVGRTFPVDIPGGAPPLYGVDTAFINIVKIPLDDVRSDVRFEFGAANFIWALDATSLTAELSIKFNSQRNSAVPFKKGMSIGPIDFAEVFVSNLAQTGESITFFTVRTAPQFMQFINPSASFSEVSLTKPSVLDTVADVSCANAAATSVLGSFATKRSAMFQNKDGAATVQIGDNNVSATRGINLGPGDVITIDTTESVFVRNDSGAAVDIGVMWTAD
;
A
#
# COMPACT_ATOMS: atom_id res chain seq x y z
N MET A 1 33.34 -67.54 27.32
CA MET A 1 33.43 -66.69 28.55
C MET A 1 33.46 -65.26 28.08
N THR A 2 32.34 -64.56 28.25
CA THR A 2 32.03 -63.29 27.57
C THR A 2 32.37 -62.12 28.48
N GLN A 3 33.35 -61.31 28.09
CA GLN A 3 33.84 -60.17 28.86
C GLN A 3 32.84 -59.00 28.75
N ARG A 4 32.30 -58.55 29.89
CA ARG A 4 31.31 -57.46 29.97
C ARG A 4 31.99 -56.10 29.85
N SER A 5 31.39 -55.22 29.05
CA SER A 5 31.77 -53.82 28.83
C SER A 5 31.63 -52.97 30.11
N PRO A 6 32.57 -52.06 30.42
CA PRO A 6 32.52 -51.17 31.58
C PRO A 6 32.06 -49.77 31.16
N TYR A 7 30.76 -49.56 30.97
CA TYR A 7 30.20 -48.21 30.91
C TYR A 7 29.08 -48.06 31.95
N PRO A 8 29.20 -47.14 32.91
CA PRO A 8 28.10 -46.79 33.80
C PRO A 8 26.99 -46.18 32.96
N ARG A 9 25.77 -46.72 33.08
CA ARG A 9 24.56 -46.03 32.65
C ARG A 9 24.26 -44.94 33.68
N ASP A 10 25.02 -43.86 33.64
CA ASP A 10 24.64 -42.64 34.34
C ASP A 10 23.39 -42.08 33.67
N GLN A 11 22.40 -41.86 34.51
CA GLN A 11 21.06 -41.39 34.21
C GLN A 11 21.12 -40.17 33.28
N ILE A 12 20.41 -40.25 32.14
CA ILE A 12 19.98 -39.05 31.43
C ILE A 12 18.92 -38.40 32.33
N VAL A 13 19.39 -37.63 33.32
CA VAL A 13 18.54 -36.70 34.07
C VAL A 13 18.17 -35.62 33.06
N GLY A 14 16.87 -35.49 32.77
CA GLY A 14 16.35 -34.47 31.88
C GLY A 14 16.84 -33.09 32.35
N ARG A 15 17.76 -32.49 31.61
CA ARG A 15 18.14 -31.09 31.81
C ARG A 15 16.92 -30.24 31.47
N THR A 16 16.35 -29.60 32.48
CA THR A 16 15.39 -28.51 32.28
C THR A 16 16.17 -27.33 31.71
N PHE A 17 15.74 -26.84 30.55
CA PHE A 17 16.27 -25.60 29.99
C PHE A 17 15.83 -24.39 30.84
N PRO A 18 16.64 -23.31 30.92
CA PRO A 18 17.89 -23.08 30.19
C PRO A 18 19.16 -23.62 30.87
N VAL A 19 20.21 -23.83 30.07
CA VAL A 19 21.52 -24.34 30.51
C VAL A 19 22.38 -23.18 31.01
N ASP A 20 22.82 -23.23 32.28
CA ASP A 20 23.72 -22.23 32.86
C ASP A 20 25.06 -22.17 32.09
N ILE A 21 25.49 -20.96 31.73
CA ILE A 21 26.81 -20.70 31.13
C ILE A 21 27.84 -20.65 32.29
N PRO A 22 28.89 -21.47 32.30
CA PRO A 22 29.91 -21.43 33.35
C PRO A 22 30.66 -20.09 33.30
N GLY A 23 30.47 -19.24 34.32
CA GLY A 23 31.23 -17.99 34.53
C GLY A 23 30.50 -16.69 34.20
N GLY A 24 29.28 -16.73 33.67
CA GLY A 24 28.41 -15.55 33.59
C GLY A 24 27.48 -15.47 34.80
N ALA A 25 27.26 -14.27 35.35
CA ALA A 25 26.15 -14.09 36.27
C ALA A 25 24.86 -14.55 35.57
N PRO A 26 24.01 -15.38 36.21
CA PRO A 26 22.76 -15.79 35.59
C PRO A 26 21.98 -14.52 35.20
N PRO A 27 21.45 -14.43 33.97
CA PRO A 27 20.62 -13.30 33.59
C PRO A 27 19.48 -13.20 34.60
N LEU A 28 19.34 -12.03 35.21
CA LEU A 28 18.31 -11.80 36.23
C LEU A 28 16.95 -12.17 35.63
N TYR A 29 16.25 -13.11 36.27
CA TYR A 29 14.93 -13.52 35.84
C TYR A 29 14.01 -12.30 35.73
N GLY A 30 13.44 -12.07 34.54
CA GLY A 30 12.57 -10.93 34.26
C GLY A 30 13.26 -9.66 33.73
N VAL A 31 14.60 -9.58 33.72
CA VAL A 31 15.29 -8.39 33.22
C VAL A 31 15.61 -8.49 31.73
N ASP A 32 15.63 -9.69 31.12
CA ASP A 32 15.87 -9.91 29.68
C ASP A 32 14.88 -10.87 29.01
N THR A 33 13.76 -11.19 29.66
CA THR A 33 12.75 -12.08 29.09
C THR A 33 11.90 -11.35 28.06
N ALA A 34 11.67 -11.97 26.91
CA ALA A 34 10.70 -11.47 25.94
C ALA A 34 9.33 -11.30 26.61
N PHE A 35 8.74 -10.13 26.46
CA PHE A 35 7.41 -9.83 26.97
C PHE A 35 6.62 -9.08 25.91
N ILE A 36 5.30 -9.24 25.96
CA ILE A 36 4.34 -8.51 25.14
C ILE A 36 3.49 -7.66 26.09
N ASN A 37 3.30 -6.39 25.76
CA ASN A 37 2.46 -5.48 26.50
C ASN A 37 1.59 -4.63 25.56
N ILE A 38 0.35 -4.37 25.95
CA ILE A 38 -0.59 -3.52 25.22
C ILE A 38 -0.93 -2.31 26.09
N VAL A 39 -0.68 -1.12 25.58
CA VAL A 39 -0.87 0.14 26.30
C VAL A 39 -1.78 1.05 25.51
N LYS A 40 -2.89 1.48 26.09
CA LYS A 40 -3.80 2.46 25.48
C LYS A 40 -3.49 3.85 26.04
N ILE A 41 -3.19 4.80 25.16
CA ILE A 41 -2.94 6.20 25.50
C ILE A 41 -4.14 7.04 25.04
N PRO A 42 -4.96 7.58 25.96
CA PRO A 42 -6.02 8.54 25.61
C PRO A 42 -5.37 9.86 25.18
N LEU A 43 -5.94 10.58 24.21
CA LEU A 43 -5.40 11.84 23.66
C LEU A 43 -6.22 13.07 24.05
N ASP A 44 -7.12 12.93 25.03
CA ASP A 44 -8.07 13.97 25.44
C ASP A 44 -7.40 15.28 25.88
N ASP A 45 -6.30 15.17 26.61
CA ASP A 45 -5.56 16.31 27.14
C ASP A 45 -4.35 16.67 26.27
N VAL A 46 -4.00 17.95 26.23
CA VAL A 46 -2.73 18.40 25.64
C VAL A 46 -1.60 17.84 26.49
N ARG A 47 -0.64 17.17 25.85
CA ARG A 47 0.56 16.65 26.52
C ARG A 47 1.81 17.19 25.88
N SER A 48 2.73 17.64 26.72
CA SER A 48 4.07 18.04 26.32
C SER A 48 5.07 17.14 27.03
N ASP A 49 5.67 16.25 26.25
CA ASP A 49 6.74 15.32 26.62
C ASP A 49 6.46 14.56 27.93
N VAL A 50 5.29 13.93 28.00
CA VAL A 50 4.94 13.05 29.12
C VAL A 50 5.71 11.76 28.97
N ARG A 51 6.50 11.41 30.00
CA ARG A 51 7.22 10.13 30.04
C ARG A 51 6.24 8.97 30.14
N PHE A 52 6.40 7.99 29.27
CA PHE A 52 5.70 6.71 29.31
C PHE A 52 6.70 5.57 29.53
N GLU A 53 6.34 4.67 30.43
CA GLU A 53 7.15 3.49 30.72
C GLU A 53 6.62 2.30 29.93
N PHE A 54 7.29 1.99 28.83
CA PHE A 54 7.02 0.78 28.04
C PHE A 54 7.82 -0.45 28.54
N GLY A 55 8.38 -0.36 29.75
CA GLY A 55 9.30 -1.36 30.29
C GLY A 55 10.59 -1.45 29.46
N ALA A 56 11.18 -2.65 29.41
CA ALA A 56 12.38 -2.90 28.61
C ALA A 56 12.06 -3.23 27.13
N ALA A 57 10.98 -2.68 26.58
CA ALA A 57 10.60 -2.93 25.19
C ALA A 57 11.65 -2.36 24.25
N ASN A 58 11.86 -3.01 23.10
CA ASN A 58 12.72 -2.52 22.04
C ASN A 58 11.98 -2.38 20.70
N PHE A 59 10.68 -2.68 20.70
CA PHE A 59 9.79 -2.51 19.56
C PHE A 59 8.45 -1.96 20.03
N ILE A 60 7.96 -0.94 19.31
CA ILE A 60 6.68 -0.27 19.54
C ILE A 60 5.90 -0.25 18.24
N TRP A 61 4.64 -0.62 18.29
CA TRP A 61 3.70 -0.56 17.17
C TRP A 61 2.39 0.08 17.62
N ALA A 62 1.96 1.15 16.96
CA ALA A 62 0.60 1.67 17.13
C ALA A 62 -0.39 0.72 16.44
N LEU A 63 -0.86 -0.28 17.18
CA LEU A 63 -1.73 -1.35 16.71
C LEU A 63 -3.10 -0.83 16.27
N ASP A 64 -3.69 0.04 17.08
CA ASP A 64 -5.05 0.56 16.83
C ASP A 64 -5.18 2.01 17.29
N ALA A 65 -6.21 2.69 16.78
CA ALA A 65 -6.55 4.04 17.20
C ALA A 65 -8.06 4.28 17.04
N THR A 66 -8.63 5.17 17.84
CA THR A 66 -10.06 5.50 17.76
C THR A 66 -10.44 6.07 16.39
N SER A 67 -9.54 6.83 15.75
CA SER A 67 -9.69 7.33 14.38
C SER A 67 -8.38 7.25 13.58
N LEU A 68 -8.48 7.41 12.26
CA LEU A 68 -7.31 7.51 11.36
C LEU A 68 -6.56 8.85 11.49
N THR A 69 -7.19 9.84 12.12
CA THR A 69 -6.62 11.17 12.35
C THR A 69 -5.90 11.29 13.68
N ALA A 70 -6.11 10.34 14.60
CA ALA A 70 -5.42 10.29 15.88
C ALA A 70 -3.90 10.26 15.68
N GLU A 71 -3.22 11.24 16.24
CA GLU A 71 -1.76 11.41 16.10
C GLU A 71 -1.12 11.78 17.45
N LEU A 72 0.01 11.16 17.76
CA LEU A 72 0.91 11.60 18.83
C LEU A 72 2.34 11.60 18.33
N SER A 73 3.19 12.41 18.95
CA SER A 73 4.63 12.44 18.68
C SER A 73 5.39 11.66 19.75
N ILE A 74 6.28 10.77 19.32
CA ILE A 74 7.14 9.97 20.19
C ILE A 74 8.57 10.49 20.11
N LYS A 75 9.23 10.68 21.26
CA LYS A 75 10.67 10.91 21.36
C LYS A 75 11.31 9.79 22.16
N PHE A 76 12.51 9.39 21.77
CA PHE A 76 13.29 8.37 22.47
C PHE A 76 14.40 9.03 23.26
N ASN A 77 14.54 8.61 24.52
CA ASN A 77 15.50 9.17 25.46
C ASN A 77 15.37 10.71 25.54
N SER A 78 16.45 11.43 25.89
CA SER A 78 16.44 12.88 26.04
C SER A 78 16.56 13.66 24.71
N GLN A 79 16.21 13.05 23.57
CA GLN A 79 16.29 13.72 22.26
C GLN A 79 15.30 14.90 22.17
N ARG A 80 15.81 16.13 22.24
CA ARG A 80 14.96 17.34 22.29
C ARG A 80 14.27 17.69 20.97
N ASN A 81 14.86 17.32 19.82
CA ASN A 81 14.49 17.90 18.52
C ASN A 81 13.98 16.89 17.48
N SER A 82 13.83 15.60 17.84
CA SER A 82 13.46 14.55 16.89
C SER A 82 12.25 13.78 17.40
N ALA A 83 11.09 14.43 17.38
CA ALA A 83 9.82 13.77 17.63
C ALA A 83 9.36 13.09 16.34
N VAL A 84 9.01 11.81 16.43
CA VAL A 84 8.46 11.03 15.32
C VAL A 84 6.94 11.02 15.47
N PRO A 85 6.18 11.55 14.50
CA PRO A 85 4.73 11.42 14.54
C PRO A 85 4.35 9.94 14.39
N PHE A 86 3.39 9.50 15.19
CA PHE A 86 2.91 8.14 15.28
C PHE A 86 1.39 8.12 15.09
N LYS A 87 0.96 7.29 14.14
CA LYS A 87 -0.43 7.00 13.82
C LYS A 87 -0.66 5.49 13.83
N LYS A 88 -1.92 5.08 13.83
CA LYS A 88 -2.32 3.68 13.63
C LYS A 88 -1.54 3.05 12.47
N GLY A 89 -0.98 1.87 12.69
CA GLY A 89 -0.21 1.10 11.73
C GLY A 89 1.30 1.39 11.73
N MET A 90 1.77 2.47 12.36
CA MET A 90 3.19 2.81 12.40
C MET A 90 3.93 2.02 13.48
N SER A 91 5.13 1.54 13.16
CA SER A 91 5.99 0.81 14.09
C SER A 91 7.42 1.31 14.05
N ILE A 92 8.15 1.07 15.14
CA ILE A 92 9.57 1.36 15.26
C ILE A 92 10.25 0.27 16.06
N GLY A 93 11.43 -0.14 15.59
CA GLY A 93 12.27 -1.15 16.21
C GLY A 93 12.76 -2.21 15.23
N PRO A 94 13.61 -3.15 15.69
CA PRO A 94 14.14 -3.21 17.06
C PRO A 94 15.18 -2.12 17.32
N ILE A 95 14.94 -1.27 18.32
CA ILE A 95 15.89 -0.26 18.84
C ILE A 95 15.82 -0.25 20.37
N ASP A 96 16.96 -0.19 21.04
CA ASP A 96 16.98 -0.05 22.49
C ASP A 96 16.69 1.41 22.88
N PHE A 97 15.73 1.61 23.76
CA PHE A 97 15.42 2.90 24.35
C PHE A 97 15.26 2.75 25.86
N ALA A 98 15.77 3.71 26.62
CA ALA A 98 15.63 3.73 28.08
C ALA A 98 14.34 4.44 28.50
N GLU A 99 13.95 5.49 27.77
CA GLU A 99 12.79 6.32 28.08
C GLU A 99 12.07 6.69 26.79
N VAL A 100 10.74 6.78 26.87
CA VAL A 100 9.89 7.24 25.77
C VAL A 100 9.06 8.41 26.26
N PHE A 101 9.09 9.50 25.50
CA PHE A 101 8.29 10.69 25.78
C PHE A 101 7.22 10.83 24.70
N VAL A 102 5.98 11.05 25.15
CA VAL A 102 4.82 11.21 24.28
C VAL A 102 4.32 12.65 24.39
N SER A 103 4.11 13.27 23.24
CA SER A 103 3.51 14.58 23.09
C SER A 103 2.29 14.49 22.18
N ASN A 104 1.23 15.22 22.49
CA ASN A 104 0.07 15.34 21.59
C ASN A 104 -0.63 16.69 21.80
N LEU A 105 -1.24 17.22 20.75
CA LEU A 105 -2.32 18.20 20.91
C LEU A 105 -3.57 17.47 21.41
N ALA A 106 -4.39 18.16 22.23
CA ALA A 106 -5.65 17.61 22.73
C ALA A 106 -6.54 17.20 21.56
N GLN A 107 -6.99 15.96 21.60
CA GLN A 107 -7.85 15.31 20.62
C GLN A 107 -8.93 14.56 21.41
N THR A 108 -10.01 15.28 21.75
CA THR A 108 -11.09 14.76 22.60
C THR A 108 -11.73 13.50 22.01
N GLY A 109 -11.81 12.44 22.82
CA GLY A 109 -12.34 11.12 22.45
C GLY A 109 -11.34 10.22 21.73
N GLU A 110 -10.14 10.71 21.38
CA GLU A 110 -9.17 9.96 20.61
C GLU A 110 -8.23 9.14 21.52
N SER A 111 -7.76 8.01 21.02
CA SER A 111 -6.76 7.20 21.70
C SER A 111 -5.93 6.40 20.71
N ILE A 112 -4.69 6.10 21.07
CA ILE A 112 -3.83 5.18 20.33
C ILE A 112 -3.46 4.01 21.25
N THR A 113 -3.65 2.80 20.75
CA THR A 113 -3.27 1.55 21.43
C THR A 113 -1.95 1.05 20.86
N PHE A 114 -0.94 0.98 21.72
CA PHE A 114 0.37 0.46 21.41
C PHE A 114 0.47 -1.01 21.76
N PHE A 115 1.02 -1.78 20.83
CA PHE A 115 1.62 -3.07 21.06
C PHE A 115 3.13 -2.86 21.26
N THR A 116 3.65 -3.25 22.41
CA THR A 116 5.08 -3.14 22.74
C THR A 116 5.64 -4.49 23.10
N VAL A 117 6.87 -4.74 22.70
CA VAL A 117 7.49 -6.04 22.91
C VAL A 117 8.99 -5.86 23.09
N ARG A 118 9.58 -6.74 23.90
CA ARG A 118 11.03 -6.94 23.89
C ARG A 118 11.37 -8.17 23.06
N THR A 119 12.03 -7.95 21.94
CA THR A 119 12.55 -9.02 21.10
C THR A 119 13.91 -9.48 21.64
N ALA A 120 14.16 -10.78 21.63
CA ALA A 120 15.53 -11.26 21.67
C ALA A 120 16.22 -10.90 20.33
N PRO A 121 17.56 -10.85 20.26
CA PRO A 121 18.30 -10.52 19.04
C PRO A 121 18.00 -11.40 17.82
N GLN A 122 17.24 -12.49 18.00
CA GLN A 122 16.84 -13.41 16.95
C GLN A 122 15.37 -13.80 17.19
N PHE A 123 14.53 -13.75 16.15
CA PHE A 123 13.21 -14.41 16.02
C PHE A 123 11.89 -13.65 16.25
N MET A 124 11.77 -12.36 15.91
CA MET A 124 10.43 -11.84 15.58
C MET A 124 10.41 -10.97 14.34
N GLN A 125 9.81 -11.50 13.28
CA GLN A 125 9.48 -10.77 12.07
C GLN A 125 8.04 -10.28 12.17
N PHE A 126 7.84 -8.99 12.38
CA PHE A 126 6.53 -8.36 12.26
C PHE A 126 6.24 -8.12 10.78
N ILE A 127 5.40 -8.97 10.20
CA ILE A 127 4.86 -8.72 8.86
C ILE A 127 3.66 -7.79 9.05
N ASN A 128 3.80 -6.52 8.65
CA ASN A 128 2.67 -5.60 8.55
C ASN A 128 2.07 -5.73 7.15
N PRO A 129 0.96 -6.48 6.95
CA PRO A 129 0.32 -6.59 5.64
C PRO A 129 -0.26 -5.27 5.12
N SER A 130 -0.35 -4.24 5.97
CA SER A 130 -0.73 -2.87 5.57
C SER A 130 0.45 -2.04 5.04
N ALA A 131 1.69 -2.46 5.29
CA ALA A 131 2.89 -1.79 4.79
C ALA A 131 3.28 -2.25 3.37
N SER A 132 2.70 -3.36 2.89
CA SER A 132 2.71 -3.72 1.48
C SER A 132 1.68 -2.87 0.74
N PHE A 133 1.98 -1.58 0.55
CA PHE A 133 1.30 -0.81 -0.47
C PHE A 133 1.67 -1.43 -1.82
N SER A 134 0.68 -1.96 -2.54
CA SER A 134 0.77 -1.97 -4.00
C SER A 134 0.93 -0.51 -4.39
N GLU A 135 2.05 -0.16 -5.01
CA GLU A 135 2.29 1.18 -5.52
C GLU A 135 1.05 1.65 -6.29
N VAL A 136 0.34 2.65 -5.76
CA VAL A 136 -0.74 3.31 -6.48
C VAL A 136 -0.09 4.44 -7.27
N SER A 137 0.42 4.09 -8.46
CA SER A 137 0.97 5.09 -9.38
C SER A 137 -0.18 5.78 -10.11
N LEU A 138 -0.34 7.09 -9.89
CA LEU A 138 -1.22 7.93 -10.71
C LEU A 138 -0.39 8.54 -11.84
N THR A 139 -0.39 7.91 -13.00
CA THR A 139 0.28 8.44 -14.19
C THR A 139 -0.55 9.59 -14.74
N LYS A 140 -0.01 10.81 -14.71
CA LYS A 140 -0.60 11.94 -15.43
C LYS A 140 -0.08 11.91 -16.87
N PRO A 141 -0.95 12.06 -17.88
CA PRO A 141 -0.47 12.15 -19.24
C PRO A 141 0.42 13.37 -19.42
N SER A 142 1.52 13.20 -20.14
CA SER A 142 2.53 14.25 -20.34
C SER A 142 2.16 15.22 -21.47
N VAL A 143 1.32 14.78 -22.41
CA VAL A 143 0.91 15.52 -23.61
C VAL A 143 -0.56 15.21 -23.94
N LEU A 144 -1.28 16.23 -24.42
CA LEU A 144 -2.59 16.11 -25.06
C LEU A 144 -2.40 16.37 -26.55
N ASP A 145 -2.76 15.38 -27.38
CA ASP A 145 -2.67 15.48 -28.83
C ASP A 145 -4.07 15.47 -29.44
N THR A 146 -4.31 16.40 -30.36
CA THR A 146 -5.54 16.49 -31.14
C THR A 146 -5.24 16.23 -32.61
N VAL A 147 -6.14 15.51 -33.28
CA VAL A 147 -6.05 15.25 -34.71
C VAL A 147 -7.18 16.00 -35.41
N ALA A 148 -7.00 16.37 -36.68
CA ALA A 148 -8.09 16.88 -37.49
C ALA A 148 -9.24 15.86 -37.55
N ASP A 149 -10.47 16.36 -37.67
CA ASP A 149 -11.64 15.49 -37.77
C ASP A 149 -11.53 14.55 -38.97
N VAL A 150 -11.92 13.29 -38.78
CA VAL A 150 -11.85 12.25 -39.80
C VAL A 150 -13.24 12.04 -40.39
N SER A 151 -13.38 12.33 -41.68
CA SER A 151 -14.64 12.11 -42.39
C SER A 151 -14.80 10.64 -42.77
N CYS A 152 -15.80 10.00 -42.16
CA CYS A 152 -16.12 8.59 -42.34
C CYS A 152 -17.22 8.45 -43.40
N ALA A 153 -16.87 7.93 -44.58
CA ALA A 153 -17.81 7.74 -45.67
C ALA A 153 -18.91 6.73 -45.33
N ASN A 154 -20.10 6.92 -45.92
CA ASN A 154 -21.21 5.99 -45.75
C ASN A 154 -20.86 4.59 -46.26
N ALA A 155 -21.32 3.57 -45.53
CA ALA A 155 -21.09 2.16 -45.74
C ALA A 155 -19.61 1.77 -45.83
N ALA A 156 -18.72 2.51 -45.17
CA ALA A 156 -17.28 2.24 -45.10
C ALA A 156 -16.78 2.12 -43.65
N ALA A 157 -15.80 1.25 -43.44
CA ALA A 157 -14.98 1.24 -42.23
C ALA A 157 -13.76 2.14 -42.47
N THR A 158 -13.63 3.21 -41.69
CA THR A 158 -12.60 4.23 -41.84
C THR A 158 -11.69 4.21 -40.63
N SER A 159 -10.37 4.17 -40.82
CA SER A 159 -9.42 4.26 -39.70
C SER A 159 -9.42 5.70 -39.18
N VAL A 160 -9.73 5.86 -37.90
CA VAL A 160 -9.79 7.17 -37.22
C VAL A 160 -8.61 7.37 -36.26
N LEU A 161 -7.98 6.28 -35.85
CA LEU A 161 -6.76 6.29 -35.05
C LEU A 161 -5.84 5.17 -35.52
N GLY A 162 -4.58 5.52 -35.82
CA GLY A 162 -3.54 4.53 -36.14
C GLY A 162 -3.09 3.74 -34.91
N SER A 163 -2.35 2.66 -35.14
CA SER A 163 -1.71 1.90 -34.06
C SER A 163 -0.54 2.67 -33.42
N PHE A 164 -0.28 2.41 -32.14
CA PHE A 164 0.83 3.00 -31.38
C PHE A 164 1.73 1.92 -30.77
N ALA A 165 3.00 2.27 -30.54
CA ALA A 165 3.95 1.39 -29.87
C ALA A 165 3.69 1.25 -28.36
N THR A 166 3.04 2.25 -27.75
CA THR A 166 2.65 2.28 -26.34
C THR A 166 1.15 2.50 -26.21
N LYS A 167 0.57 2.07 -25.08
CA LYS A 167 -0.86 2.22 -24.80
C LYS A 167 -1.21 3.71 -24.73
N ARG A 168 -2.36 4.09 -25.29
CA ARG A 168 -2.88 5.45 -25.22
C ARG A 168 -4.35 5.43 -24.82
N SER A 169 -4.77 6.47 -24.13
CA SER A 169 -6.19 6.75 -23.87
C SER A 169 -6.67 7.72 -24.94
N ALA A 170 -7.54 7.24 -25.83
CA ALA A 170 -8.08 8.02 -26.94
C ALA A 170 -9.57 8.29 -26.74
N MET A 171 -9.98 9.54 -26.93
CA MET A 171 -11.36 9.99 -26.90
C MET A 171 -11.85 10.23 -28.32
N PHE A 172 -13.01 9.67 -28.63
CA PHE A 172 -13.67 9.77 -29.92
C PHE A 172 -15.02 10.46 -29.74
N GLN A 173 -15.30 11.47 -30.54
CA GLN A 173 -16.58 12.16 -30.54
C GLN A 173 -17.26 12.02 -31.91
N ASN A 174 -18.53 11.60 -31.89
CA ASN A 174 -19.37 11.70 -33.07
C ASN A 174 -19.84 13.16 -33.21
N LYS A 175 -19.37 13.87 -34.24
CA LYS A 175 -19.75 15.27 -34.46
C LYS A 175 -21.03 15.44 -35.27
N ASP A 176 -21.62 14.35 -35.76
CA ASP A 176 -22.89 14.41 -36.45
C ASP A 176 -24.06 14.59 -35.47
N GLY A 177 -25.06 15.35 -35.90
CA GLY A 177 -26.23 15.69 -35.08
C GLY A 177 -27.39 14.68 -35.16
N ALA A 178 -27.31 13.66 -36.02
CA ALA A 178 -28.40 12.70 -36.24
C ALA A 178 -27.92 11.25 -36.46
N ALA A 179 -26.72 11.03 -36.97
CA ALA A 179 -26.19 9.71 -37.30
C ALA A 179 -25.66 8.96 -36.08
N THR A 180 -25.88 7.65 -36.06
CA THR A 180 -25.17 6.72 -35.17
C THR A 180 -24.09 6.01 -35.97
N VAL A 181 -22.89 5.90 -35.39
CA VAL A 181 -21.76 5.17 -35.98
C VAL A 181 -21.36 4.01 -35.07
N GLN A 182 -20.56 3.08 -35.58
CA GLN A 182 -19.99 1.98 -34.78
C GLN A 182 -18.48 2.13 -34.70
N ILE A 183 -17.92 1.98 -33.51
CA ILE A 183 -16.48 2.02 -33.25
C ILE A 183 -15.96 0.62 -32.96
N GLY A 184 -14.82 0.26 -33.55
CA GLY A 184 -14.21 -1.05 -33.35
C GLY A 184 -12.82 -1.19 -33.97
N ASP A 185 -12.43 -2.44 -34.22
CA ASP A 185 -11.21 -2.81 -34.95
C ASP A 185 -11.42 -2.74 -36.47
N ASN A 186 -10.43 -3.17 -37.26
CA ASN A 186 -10.53 -3.21 -38.73
C ASN A 186 -11.70 -4.08 -39.27
N ASN A 187 -12.37 -4.84 -38.41
CA ASN A 187 -13.51 -5.67 -38.77
C ASN A 187 -14.85 -5.06 -38.33
N VAL A 188 -14.86 -3.79 -37.91
CA VAL A 188 -16.08 -3.05 -37.59
C VAL A 188 -17.06 -3.08 -38.77
N SER A 189 -18.33 -3.40 -38.50
CA SER A 189 -19.35 -3.61 -39.52
C SER A 189 -20.69 -3.06 -39.02
N ALA A 190 -21.75 -3.10 -39.83
CA ALA A 190 -23.08 -2.64 -39.42
C ALA A 190 -23.69 -3.45 -38.24
N THR A 191 -23.08 -4.58 -37.86
CA THR A 191 -23.54 -5.44 -36.76
C THR A 191 -22.44 -5.74 -35.75
N ARG A 192 -21.29 -5.06 -35.85
CA ARG A 192 -20.12 -5.31 -35.01
C ARG A 192 -19.42 -4.01 -34.68
N GLY A 193 -19.46 -3.66 -33.40
CA GLY A 193 -18.78 -2.49 -32.83
C GLY A 193 -19.56 -1.96 -31.63
N ILE A 194 -19.05 -0.89 -31.03
CA ILE A 194 -19.77 -0.13 -30.02
C ILE A 194 -20.50 1.01 -30.71
N ASN A 195 -21.81 1.12 -30.48
CA ASN A 195 -22.60 2.22 -31.02
C ASN A 195 -22.21 3.54 -30.34
N LEU A 196 -21.92 4.55 -31.16
CA LEU A 196 -21.72 5.92 -30.73
C LEU A 196 -22.82 6.77 -31.37
N GLY A 197 -23.76 7.23 -30.53
CA GLY A 197 -24.89 8.05 -30.96
C GLY A 197 -24.45 9.47 -31.35
N PRO A 198 -25.41 10.31 -31.80
CA PRO A 198 -25.14 11.68 -32.20
C PRO A 198 -24.59 12.51 -31.02
N GLY A 199 -23.44 13.16 -31.20
CA GLY A 199 -22.79 13.96 -30.16
C GLY A 199 -22.09 13.16 -29.05
N ASP A 200 -22.26 11.83 -29.01
CA ASP A 200 -21.69 10.99 -27.96
C ASP A 200 -20.16 10.97 -28.02
N VAL A 201 -19.56 10.74 -26.84
CA VAL A 201 -18.12 10.60 -26.66
C VAL A 201 -17.82 9.25 -26.03
N ILE A 202 -16.80 8.56 -26.54
CA ILE A 202 -16.27 7.33 -25.94
C ILE A 202 -14.76 7.45 -25.76
N THR A 203 -14.25 6.89 -24.66
CA THR A 203 -12.83 6.75 -24.40
C THR A 203 -12.41 5.29 -24.54
N ILE A 204 -11.37 5.04 -25.32
CA ILE A 204 -10.81 3.70 -25.55
C ILE A 204 -9.32 3.72 -25.28
N ASP A 205 -8.92 2.76 -24.46
CA ASP A 205 -7.55 2.49 -24.07
C ASP A 205 -6.97 1.39 -24.97
N THR A 206 -6.08 1.73 -25.90
CA THR A 206 -5.58 0.76 -26.88
C THR A 206 -4.18 1.08 -27.41
N THR A 207 -3.51 0.05 -27.94
CA THR A 207 -2.31 0.15 -28.80
C THR A 207 -2.65 -0.07 -30.27
N GLU A 208 -3.81 -0.67 -30.56
CA GLU A 208 -4.24 -1.02 -31.91
C GLU A 208 -4.96 0.14 -32.59
N SER A 209 -5.03 0.09 -33.91
CA SER A 209 -5.80 1.03 -34.70
C SER A 209 -7.30 0.92 -34.43
N VAL A 210 -7.98 2.06 -34.35
CA VAL A 210 -9.43 2.14 -34.16
C VAL A 210 -10.08 2.58 -35.48
N PHE A 211 -11.17 1.90 -35.82
CA PHE A 211 -11.96 2.16 -37.01
C PHE A 211 -13.38 2.56 -36.63
N VAL A 212 -13.97 3.41 -37.47
CA VAL A 212 -15.38 3.80 -37.40
C VAL A 212 -16.10 3.27 -38.63
N ARG A 213 -17.20 2.58 -38.41
CA ARG A 213 -18.18 2.24 -39.43
C ARG A 213 -19.33 3.23 -39.38
N ASN A 214 -19.63 3.82 -40.53
CA ASN A 214 -20.78 4.70 -40.71
C ASN A 214 -21.76 4.06 -41.71
N ASP A 215 -23.02 3.89 -41.33
CA ASP A 215 -24.10 3.37 -42.19
C ASP A 215 -25.31 4.33 -42.24
N SER A 216 -25.09 5.62 -41.96
CA SER A 216 -26.16 6.63 -41.81
C SER A 216 -26.71 7.19 -43.13
N GLY A 217 -26.12 6.83 -44.27
CA GLY A 217 -26.53 7.34 -45.59
C GLY A 217 -25.77 8.57 -46.09
N ALA A 218 -24.98 9.23 -45.24
CA ALA A 218 -24.11 10.37 -45.58
C ALA A 218 -22.73 10.21 -44.90
N ALA A 219 -21.76 11.05 -45.23
CA ALA A 219 -20.48 11.08 -44.51
C ALA A 219 -20.67 11.70 -43.11
N VAL A 220 -19.94 11.17 -42.13
CA VAL A 220 -19.99 11.60 -40.71
C VAL A 220 -18.59 11.93 -40.25
N ASP A 221 -18.40 13.07 -39.61
CA ASP A 221 -17.11 13.50 -39.09
C ASP A 221 -16.90 13.04 -37.65
N ILE A 222 -15.71 12.49 -37.36
CA ILE A 222 -15.31 12.01 -36.04
C ILE A 222 -14.16 12.85 -35.52
N GLY A 223 -14.36 13.45 -34.35
CA GLY A 223 -13.29 14.14 -33.61
C GLY A 223 -12.46 13.14 -32.81
N VAL A 224 -11.14 13.27 -32.86
CA VAL A 224 -10.22 12.38 -32.15
C VAL A 224 -9.18 13.19 -31.37
N MET A 225 -9.05 12.87 -30.08
CA MET A 225 -7.95 13.33 -29.24
C MET A 225 -7.42 12.17 -28.43
N TRP A 226 -6.14 12.20 -28.06
CA TRP A 226 -5.56 11.16 -27.24
C TRP A 226 -4.48 11.72 -26.32
N THR A 227 -4.20 10.99 -25.26
CA THR A 227 -3.10 11.27 -24.34
C THR A 227 -2.13 10.11 -24.30
N ALA A 228 -0.84 10.41 -24.25
CA ALA A 228 0.20 9.42 -23.97
C ALA A 228 0.44 9.31 -22.47
N ASP A 229 0.39 8.07 -21.97
CA ASP A 229 0.87 7.70 -20.63
C ASP A 229 2.39 7.90 -20.53
#